data_AF-A0A4P7Z968-F1
#
_entry.id   AF-A0A4P7Z968-F1
#
_cell.length_a   1.000
_cell.length_b   1.000
_cell.length_c   1.000
_cell.angle_alpha   90.00
_cell.angle_beta   90.00
_cell.angle_gamma   90.00
#
_symmetry.space_group_name_H-M   'P 1'
#
loop_
_entity.id
_entity.type
_entity.pdbx_description
1 polymer ?
#
loop_
_entity_poly.entity_id
_entity_poly.type
_entity_poly.pdbx_seq_one_letter_code
_entity_poly.pdbx_strand_id
1 'polypeptide(L)'
;MSGVSTRVHAGADGTLTFERVQDCDPILDANKALQNDGDGYSPSRELRRVASIPNVLIEKWLNEEGINFFNPDHWPAIRRKLNSNEYLWLRTAPGRV
;
A
#
# COMPACT_ATOMS: atom_id res chain seq x y z
N MET A 1 14.51 5.55 -1.62
CA MET A 1 13.58 4.63 -2.32
C MET A 1 13.76 3.26 -1.68
N SER A 2 12.76 2.73 -0.97
CA SER A 2 12.86 1.38 -0.41
C SER A 2 12.43 0.35 -1.45
N GLY A 3 13.41 -0.39 -1.97
CA GLY A 3 13.18 -1.44 -2.96
C GLY A 3 12.52 -2.69 -2.37
N VAL A 4 11.86 -3.48 -3.21
CA VAL A 4 11.38 -4.82 -2.86
C VAL A 4 12.48 -5.82 -3.17
N SER A 5 12.90 -6.59 -2.18
CA SER A 5 13.81 -7.72 -2.33
C SER A 5 13.04 -9.03 -2.44
N THR A 6 13.57 -9.99 -3.21
CA THR A 6 12.95 -11.31 -3.41
C THR A 6 13.90 -12.37 -2.93
N ARG A 7 13.44 -13.23 -2.01
CA ARG A 7 14.17 -14.41 -1.54
C ARG A 7 13.46 -15.64 -2.06
N VAL A 8 14.21 -16.61 -2.55
CA VAL A 8 13.68 -17.86 -3.10
C VAL A 8 14.08 -18.99 -2.16
N HIS A 9 13.08 -19.72 -1.69
CA HIS A 9 13.26 -20.87 -0.82
C HIS A 9 12.90 -22.13 -1.60
N ALA A 10 13.85 -23.07 -1.69
CA ALA A 10 13.62 -24.37 -2.30
C ALA A 10 13.29 -25.40 -1.21
N GLY A 11 12.09 -25.98 -1.28
CA GLY A 11 11.65 -27.08 -0.43
C GLY A 11 12.26 -28.41 -0.86
N ALA A 12 12.44 -29.32 0.09
CA ALA A 12 12.95 -30.67 -0.18
C ALA A 12 12.00 -31.51 -1.06
N ASP A 13 10.74 -31.10 -1.17
CA ASP A 13 9.68 -31.67 -2.01
C ASP A 13 9.66 -31.10 -3.44
N GLY A 14 10.58 -30.19 -3.78
CA GLY A 14 10.62 -29.51 -5.08
C GLY A 14 9.74 -28.26 -5.15
N THR A 15 9.10 -27.85 -4.05
CA THR A 15 8.32 -26.60 -3.99
C THR A 15 9.25 -25.39 -4.00
N LEU A 16 8.90 -24.35 -4.77
CA LEU A 16 9.56 -23.05 -4.74
C LEU A 16 8.67 -22.01 -4.05
N THR A 17 9.17 -21.41 -2.99
CA THR A 17 8.48 -20.34 -2.27
C THR A 17 9.20 -19.02 -2.50
N PHE A 18 8.46 -18.01 -2.94
CA PHE A 18 8.96 -16.66 -3.14
C PHE A 18 8.56 -15.78 -1.95
N GLU A 19 9.54 -15.27 -1.23
CA GLU A 19 9.35 -14.31 -0.14
C GLU A 19 9.71 -12.91 -0.64
N ARG A 20 8.80 -11.96 -0.47
CA ARG A 20 8.97 -10.56 -0.85
C ARG A 20 9.13 -9.72 0.41
N VAL A 21 10.25 -9.02 0.51
CA VAL A 21 10.58 -8.20 1.68
C VAL A 21 10.85 -6.77 1.24
N GLN A 22 10.17 -5.82 1.85
CA GLN A 22 10.34 -4.38 1.62
C GLN A 22 10.50 -3.66 2.95
N ASP A 23 11.48 -2.77 3.03
CA ASP A 23 11.56 -1.77 4.09
C ASP A 23 10.44 -0.74 3.93
N CYS A 24 9.46 -0.77 4.83
CA CYS A 24 8.28 0.08 4.76
C CYS A 24 8.47 1.40 5.51
N ASP A 25 9.37 1.46 6.50
CA ASP A 25 9.56 2.61 7.40
C ASP A 25 9.64 3.95 6.66
N PRO A 26 10.48 4.14 5.61
CA PRO A 26 10.57 5.42 4.93
C PRO A 26 9.26 5.83 4.21
N ILE A 27 8.45 4.85 3.78
CA ILE A 27 7.14 5.13 3.17
C ILE A 27 6.15 5.58 4.26
N LEU A 28 6.19 4.94 5.43
CA LEU A 28 5.23 5.21 6.49
C LEU A 28 5.54 6.54 7.19
N ASP A 29 6.82 6.84 7.38
CA ASP A 29 7.26 8.14 7.88
C ASP A 29 6.85 9.27 6.94
N ALA A 30 7.01 9.07 5.63
CA ALA A 30 6.55 10.03 4.63
C ALA A 30 5.02 10.20 4.64
N ASN A 31 4.25 9.11 4.81
CA ASN A 31 2.80 9.19 4.92
C ASN A 31 2.36 10.00 6.13
N LYS A 32 2.98 9.73 7.28
CA LYS A 32 2.72 10.44 8.52
C LYS A 32 3.06 11.92 8.42
N ALA A 33 4.18 12.26 7.77
CA ALA A 33 4.56 13.65 7.51
C ALA A 33 3.50 14.35 6.65
N LEU A 34 3.10 13.74 5.53
CA LEU A 34 2.10 14.29 4.61
C LEU A 34 0.73 14.46 5.27
N GLN A 35 0.34 13.53 6.13
CA GLN A 35 -0.93 13.62 6.85
C GLN A 35 -1.02 14.86 7.76
N ASN A 36 0.12 15.37 8.23
CA ASN A 36 0.22 16.58 9.05
C ASN A 36 0.45 17.86 8.23
N ASP A 37 0.84 17.73 6.96
CA ASP A 37 1.22 18.87 6.10
C ASP A 37 0.01 19.58 5.49
N GLY A 38 -1.13 18.90 5.33
CA GLY A 38 -2.36 19.54 4.83
C GLY A 38 -3.51 18.61 4.45
N ASP A 39 -4.35 19.07 3.52
CA ASP A 39 -5.56 18.35 3.06
C ASP A 39 -5.28 17.32 1.93
N GLY A 40 -4.04 17.29 1.45
CA GLY A 40 -3.51 16.41 0.41
C GLY A 40 -3.85 16.81 -1.02
N TYR A 41 -4.44 18.00 -1.24
CA TYR A 41 -4.75 18.48 -2.59
C TYR A 41 -3.52 19.06 -3.29
N SER A 42 -3.48 18.93 -4.62
CA SER A 42 -2.54 19.66 -5.47
C SER A 42 -2.79 21.17 -5.36
N PRO A 43 -1.84 22.03 -5.76
CA PRO A 43 -2.06 23.49 -5.81
C PRO A 43 -3.28 23.89 -6.66
N SER A 44 -3.55 23.16 -7.76
CA SER A 44 -4.75 23.34 -8.60
C SER A 44 -6.04 22.76 -8.00
N ARG A 45 -5.93 21.97 -6.93
CA ARG A 45 -7.00 21.22 -6.25
C ARG A 45 -7.73 20.18 -7.12
N GLU A 46 -7.18 19.82 -8.28
CA GLU A 46 -7.75 18.81 -9.18
C GLU A 46 -7.43 17.37 -8.73
N LEU A 47 -6.28 17.19 -8.08
CA LEU A 47 -5.81 15.89 -7.63
C LEU A 47 -5.63 15.90 -6.13
N ARG A 48 -5.91 14.75 -5.50
CA ARG A 48 -5.72 14.56 -4.07
C ARG A 48 -4.90 13.32 -3.81
N ARG A 49 -3.77 13.46 -3.12
CA ARG A 49 -2.97 12.33 -2.64
C ARG A 49 -3.63 11.74 -1.39
N VAL A 50 -4.36 10.64 -1.57
CA VAL A 50 -5.13 10.01 -0.48
C VAL A 50 -4.32 9.01 0.34
N ALA A 51 -3.37 8.31 -0.28
CA ALA A 51 -2.55 7.29 0.34
C ALA A 51 -1.25 7.04 -0.44
N SER A 52 -0.26 6.45 0.23
CA SER A 52 0.91 5.82 -0.40
C SER A 52 1.06 4.43 0.18
N ILE A 53 0.96 3.40 -0.68
CA ILE A 53 0.88 2.01 -0.23
C ILE A 53 2.19 1.29 -0.60
N PRO A 54 2.87 0.64 0.36
CA PRO A 54 4.00 -0.24 0.07
C PRO A 54 3.64 -1.34 -0.93
N ASN A 55 4.54 -1.63 -1.87
CA ASN A 55 4.31 -2.63 -2.92
C ASN A 55 4.10 -4.02 -2.34
N VAL A 56 4.79 -4.36 -1.25
CA VAL A 56 4.61 -5.65 -0.56
C VAL A 56 3.19 -5.83 -0.02
N LEU A 57 2.52 -4.74 0.38
CA LEU A 57 1.12 -4.80 0.81
C LEU A 57 0.14 -4.94 -0.34
N ILE A 58 0.43 -4.29 -1.48
CA ILE A 58 -0.35 -4.48 -2.71
C ILE A 58 -0.29 -5.95 -3.14
N GLU A 59 0.90 -6.54 -3.12
CA GLU A 59 1.10 -7.97 -3.43
C GLU A 59 0.42 -8.88 -2.40
N LYS A 60 0.47 -8.54 -1.11
CA LYS A 60 -0.25 -9.26 -0.06
C LYS A 60 -1.76 -9.30 -0.31
N TRP A 61 -2.39 -8.15 -0.58
CA TRP A 61 -3.84 -8.10 -0.85
C TRP A 61 -4.24 -8.85 -2.12
N LEU A 62 -3.37 -8.85 -3.13
CA LEU A 62 -3.60 -9.64 -4.34
C LEU A 62 -3.55 -11.15 -4.02
N ASN A 63 -2.53 -11.60 -3.30
CA ASN A 63 -2.30 -13.02 -3.03
C ASN A 63 -3.30 -13.61 -2.02
N GLU A 64 -3.66 -12.86 -0.97
CA GLU A 64 -4.51 -13.35 0.12
C GLU A 64 -6.01 -13.11 -0.12
N GLU A 65 -6.37 -12.02 -0.80
CA GLU A 65 -7.76 -11.56 -0.92
C GLU A 65 -8.22 -11.42 -2.38
N GLY A 66 -7.33 -11.61 -3.36
CA GLY A 66 -7.62 -11.41 -4.78
C GLY A 66 -7.84 -9.94 -5.16
N ILE A 67 -7.46 -8.99 -4.30
CA ILE A 67 -7.69 -7.56 -4.56
C ILE A 67 -6.56 -7.02 -5.44
N ASN A 68 -6.79 -7.00 -6.75
CA ASN A 68 -5.89 -6.34 -7.70
C ASN A 68 -5.99 -4.81 -7.64
N PHE A 69 -4.95 -4.15 -7.10
CA PHE A 69 -4.86 -2.70 -7.01
C PHE A 69 -4.95 -1.97 -8.37
N PHE A 70 -4.47 -2.62 -9.44
CA PHE A 70 -4.46 -2.05 -10.78
C PHE A 70 -5.76 -2.29 -11.55
N ASN A 71 -6.69 -3.09 -11.01
CA ASN A 71 -8.01 -3.27 -11.60
C ASN A 71 -8.96 -2.17 -11.10
N PRO A 72 -9.51 -1.31 -11.99
CA PRO A 72 -10.44 -0.26 -11.59
C PRO A 72 -11.66 -0.78 -10.81
N ASP A 73 -12.15 -1.97 -11.13
CA ASP A 73 -13.34 -2.57 -10.52
C ASP A 73 -13.12 -2.94 -9.04
N HIS A 74 -11.86 -3.06 -8.62
CA HIS A 74 -11.50 -3.44 -7.25
C HIS A 74 -11.30 -2.22 -6.34
N TRP A 75 -11.32 -0.99 -6.87
CA TRP A 75 -11.20 0.24 -6.06
C TRP A 75 -12.18 0.36 -4.91
N PRO A 76 -13.46 -0.07 -5.02
CA PRO A 76 -14.35 -0.08 -3.86
C PRO A 76 -13.81 -0.90 -2.68
N ALA A 77 -13.13 -2.02 -2.93
CA ALA A 77 -12.50 -2.83 -1.89
C ALA A 77 -11.27 -2.14 -1.28
N ILE A 78 -10.44 -1.52 -2.13
CA ILE A 78 -9.26 -0.75 -1.70
C ILE A 78 -9.67 0.43 -0.82
N ARG A 79 -10.73 1.16 -1.20
CA ARG A 79 -11.28 2.26 -0.38
C ARG A 79 -11.78 1.76 0.97
N ARG A 80 -12.42 0.58 1.04
CA ARG A 80 -12.83 -0.01 2.33
C ARG A 80 -11.62 -0.31 3.20
N LYS A 81 -10.55 -0.88 2.63
CA LYS A 81 -9.29 -1.11 3.36
C LYS A 81 -8.70 0.19 3.90
N LEU A 82 -8.53 1.20 3.05
CA LEU A 82 -7.96 2.50 3.46
C LEU A 82 -8.81 3.22 4.52
N ASN A 83 -10.11 2.96 4.58
CA ASN A 83 -11.00 3.50 5.61
C ASN A 83 -11.10 2.62 6.87
N SER A 84 -10.47 1.45 6.91
CA SER A 84 -10.45 0.56 8.08
C SER A 84 -9.30 0.94 9.02
N ASN A 85 -9.51 0.74 10.33
CA ASN A 85 -8.50 1.07 11.35
C ASN A 85 -7.15 0.36 11.12
N GLU A 86 -7.18 -0.83 10.52
CA GLU A 86 -6.00 -1.65 10.24
C GLU A 86 -5.02 -0.96 9.27
N TYR A 87 -5.53 -0.15 8.33
CA TYR A 87 -4.72 0.44 7.25
C TYR A 87 -4.73 1.97 7.24
N LEU A 88 -5.23 2.63 8.30
CA LEU A 88 -5.28 4.09 8.37
C LEU A 88 -3.89 4.76 8.21
N TRP A 89 -2.83 4.09 8.66
CA TRP A 89 -1.44 4.56 8.57
C TRP A 89 -0.89 4.60 7.13
N LEU A 90 -1.59 4.01 6.15
CA LEU A 90 -1.25 4.15 4.73
C LEU A 90 -1.70 5.49 4.13
N ARG A 91 -2.54 6.24 4.85
CA ARG A 91 -3.14 7.46 4.35
C ARG A 91 -2.21 8.65 4.52
N THR A 92 -2.28 9.53 3.52
CA THR A 92 -1.46 10.75 3.46
C THR A 92 -2.28 12.01 3.70
N ALA A 93 -3.60 11.89 3.89
CA ALA A 93 -4.52 13.01 4.05
C ALA A 93 -5.69 12.66 4.99
N PRO A 94 -6.25 13.64 5.72
CA PRO A 94 -7.38 13.44 6.64
C PRO A 94 -8.70 13.11 5.91
N GLY A 95 -9.78 12.78 6.63
CA GLY A 95 -11.12 12.54 6.03
C GLY A 95 -11.42 11.07 5.72
N ARG A 96 -12.26 10.77 4.72
CA ARG A 96 -12.48 9.40 4.19
C ARG A 96 -12.13 9.36 2.71
N VAL A 97 -11.77 8.17 2.22
CA VAL A 97 -11.46 7.89 0.81
C VAL A 97 -12.69 7.35 0.10
#